data_AF-E8LE41-F1
#
_entry.id   AF-E8LE41-F1
#
_cell.length_a   1.000
_cell.length_b   1.000
_cell.length_c   1.000
_cell.angle_alpha   90.00
_cell.angle_beta   90.00
_cell.angle_gamma   90.00
#
_symmetry.space_group_name_H-M   'P 1'
#
loop_
_entity.id
_entity.type
_entity.pdbx_description
1 polymer ?
#
loop_
_entity_poly.entity_id
_entity_poly.type
_entity_poly.pdbx_seq_one_letter_code
_entity_poly.pdbx_strand_id
1 'polypeptide(L)'
;MKREPMSFKGAEKAIKEKFTAFYTPYTLADLRVKAQISSNKGDCEIYQEVLNWVYPQTYVFDENAVDMVAPWNFDEFAPFDPVFLEGDVHITTRSNLFPVQKYLDRMINEQLCNRLSENYGLQNVKIEKWARNLRKHSADIMLPIYYVDYTDNSAGERFVIVVNGQTGAASARFVNSKDKVRSLQLPASSKLPRFAETTLRTPPMIVRYVKPKFLHEVIPAEKGFKKSIFQMLKFW
;
A
#
# COMPACT_ATOMS: atom_id res chain seq x y z
N MET A 1 19.09 -18.30 2.11
CA MET A 1 19.76 -17.16 1.45
C MET A 1 19.97 -16.07 2.50
N LYS A 2 21.20 -15.84 2.97
CA LYS A 2 21.50 -14.71 3.88
C LYS A 2 21.29 -13.42 3.07
N ARG A 3 20.29 -12.61 3.44
CA ARG A 3 20.00 -11.32 2.79
C ARG A 3 21.05 -10.32 3.24
N GLU A 4 21.87 -9.81 2.33
CA GLU A 4 22.79 -8.72 2.65
C GLU A 4 21.99 -7.50 3.14
N PRO A 5 22.36 -6.88 4.27
CA PRO A 5 21.72 -5.64 4.71
C PRO A 5 22.09 -4.52 3.74
N MET A 6 21.10 -3.77 3.26
CA MET A 6 21.35 -2.49 2.60
C MET A 6 21.96 -1.54 3.64
N SER A 7 23.18 -1.06 3.37
CA SER A 7 23.95 -0.21 4.28
C SER A 7 23.69 1.26 3.95
N PHE A 8 22.63 1.82 4.51
CA PHE A 8 22.35 3.25 4.35
C PHE A 8 23.26 4.10 5.25
N LYS A 9 24.39 4.56 4.70
CA LYS A 9 25.21 5.56 5.36
C LYS A 9 24.40 6.86 5.49
N GLY A 10 24.37 7.42 6.70
CA GLY A 10 23.67 8.68 6.95
C GLY A 10 22.16 8.58 7.16
N ALA A 11 21.56 7.38 7.19
CA ALA A 11 20.12 7.23 7.46
C ALA A 11 19.71 7.84 8.80
N GLU A 12 20.47 7.56 9.86
CA GLU A 12 20.22 8.10 11.20
C GLU A 12 20.30 9.64 11.21
N LYS A 13 21.30 10.20 10.53
CA LYS A 13 21.45 11.65 10.39
C LYS A 13 20.27 12.26 9.62
N ALA A 14 19.90 11.66 8.50
CA ALA A 14 18.77 12.12 7.70
C ALA A 14 17.44 12.04 8.47
N ILE A 15 17.23 10.99 9.28
CA ILE A 15 16.06 10.91 10.16
C ILE A 15 16.10 12.03 11.21
N LYS A 16 17.24 12.27 11.85
CA LYS A 16 17.35 13.35 12.85
C LYS A 16 17.13 14.75 12.27
N GLU A 17 17.56 14.99 11.03
CA GLU A 17 17.57 16.33 10.43
C GLU A 17 16.37 16.62 9.52
N LYS A 18 15.74 15.60 8.92
CA LYS A 18 14.73 15.76 7.86
C LYS A 18 13.37 15.15 8.18
N PHE A 19 13.19 14.62 9.39
CA PHE A 19 11.92 14.02 9.78
C PHE A 19 10.92 15.12 10.08
N THR A 20 9.96 15.28 9.17
CA THR A 20 9.08 16.45 9.13
C THR A 20 7.62 16.00 9.22
N ALA A 21 6.83 16.77 9.96
CA ALA A 21 5.39 16.56 10.08
C ALA A 21 4.66 17.21 8.91
N PHE A 22 3.72 16.48 8.30
CA PHE A 22 2.88 16.93 7.20
C PHE A 22 1.40 16.68 7.51
N TYR A 23 0.55 17.67 7.22
CA TYR A 23 -0.87 17.43 6.98
C TYR A 23 -1.11 17.35 5.49
N THR A 24 -1.68 16.23 5.05
CA THR A 24 -1.81 15.90 3.63
C THR A 24 -3.26 15.64 3.25
N PRO A 25 -3.74 16.15 2.10
CA PRO A 25 -5.09 15.86 1.63
C PRO A 25 -5.17 14.44 1.08
N TYR A 26 -6.15 13.69 1.56
CA TYR A 26 -6.50 12.34 1.11
C TYR A 26 -7.93 12.30 0.60
N THR A 27 -8.14 11.41 -0.36
CA THR A 27 -9.48 10.98 -0.73
C THR A 27 -9.83 9.71 0.03
N LEU A 28 -11.01 9.69 0.65
CA LEU A 28 -11.60 8.47 1.21
C LEU A 28 -12.43 7.74 0.14
N ALA A 29 -12.25 6.43 0.03
CA ALA A 29 -12.97 5.62 -0.94
C ALA A 29 -13.06 4.15 -0.52
N ASP A 30 -14.06 3.44 -1.04
CA ASP A 30 -14.07 1.98 -1.02
C ASP A 30 -13.47 1.43 -2.32
N LEU A 31 -12.57 0.47 -2.19
CA LEU A 31 -11.91 -0.20 -3.28
C LEU A 31 -12.31 -1.67 -3.32
N ARG A 32 -12.71 -2.13 -4.50
CA ARG A 32 -12.85 -3.55 -4.83
C ARG A 32 -11.95 -3.88 -6.00
N VAL A 33 -11.14 -4.92 -5.87
CA VAL A 33 -10.23 -5.37 -6.92
C VAL A 33 -10.51 -6.83 -7.22
N LYS A 34 -10.68 -7.13 -8.51
CA LYS A 34 -10.65 -8.48 -9.04
C LYS A 34 -9.48 -8.58 -10.01
N ALA A 35 -8.63 -9.59 -9.85
CA ALA A 35 -7.49 -9.78 -10.73
C ALA A 35 -7.29 -11.25 -11.10
N GLN A 36 -6.75 -11.48 -12.29
CA GLN A 36 -6.09 -12.71 -12.67
C GLN A 36 -4.59 -12.49 -12.45
N ILE A 37 -3.97 -13.40 -11.70
CA ILE A 37 -2.54 -13.32 -11.37
C ILE A 37 -1.82 -14.57 -11.85
N SER A 38 -0.54 -14.42 -12.20
CA SER A 38 0.40 -15.50 -12.46
C SER A 38 1.48 -15.51 -11.36
N SER A 39 1.97 -16.71 -11.02
CA SER A 39 2.98 -16.89 -9.98
C SER A 39 3.75 -18.20 -10.16
N ASN A 40 4.73 -18.44 -9.29
CA ASN A 40 5.40 -19.74 -9.18
C ASN A 40 4.44 -20.93 -8.95
N LYS A 41 3.27 -20.71 -8.32
CA LYS A 41 2.27 -21.78 -8.09
C LYS A 41 1.29 -21.96 -9.25
N GLY A 42 1.35 -21.12 -10.27
CA GLY A 42 0.44 -21.11 -11.41
C GLY A 42 -0.48 -19.89 -11.41
N ASP A 43 -1.50 -19.94 -12.27
CA ASP A 43 -2.43 -18.84 -12.50
C ASP A 43 -3.68 -19.01 -11.63
N CYS A 44 -4.19 -17.92 -11.05
CA CYS A 44 -5.44 -17.93 -10.31
C CYS A 44 -6.20 -16.60 -10.42
N GLU A 45 -7.48 -16.61 -10.04
CA GLU A 45 -8.27 -15.41 -9.85
C GLU A 45 -8.32 -15.03 -8.38
N ILE A 46 -8.24 -13.73 -8.11
CA ILE A 46 -8.30 -13.18 -6.76
C ILE A 46 -9.36 -12.08 -6.67
N TYR A 47 -9.81 -11.86 -5.43
CA TYR A 47 -10.69 -10.77 -5.06
C TYR A 47 -10.22 -10.13 -3.75
N GLN A 48 -10.23 -8.80 -3.68
CA GLN A 48 -9.93 -8.07 -2.45
C GLN A 48 -10.86 -6.87 -2.31
N GLU A 49 -11.28 -6.61 -1.08
CA GLU A 49 -11.97 -5.37 -0.72
C GLU A 49 -11.14 -4.57 0.29
N VAL A 50 -11.21 -3.26 0.13
CA VAL A 50 -10.67 -2.28 1.07
C VAL A 50 -11.77 -1.25 1.31
N LEU A 51 -12.31 -1.21 2.52
CA LEU A 51 -13.28 -0.21 2.94
C LEU A 51 -12.54 0.95 3.61
N ASN A 52 -13.06 2.15 3.43
CA ASN A 52 -12.46 3.37 3.99
C ASN A 52 -10.97 3.47 3.65
N TRP A 53 -10.64 3.14 2.40
CA TRP A 53 -9.29 3.26 1.86
C TRP A 53 -8.99 4.72 1.60
N VAL A 54 -7.79 5.16 2.00
CA VAL A 54 -7.32 6.51 1.73
C VAL A 54 -6.13 6.48 0.79
N TYR A 55 -6.13 7.44 -0.13
CA TYR A 55 -4.98 7.69 -1.00
C TYR A 55 -4.73 9.19 -1.09
N PRO A 56 -3.45 9.62 -1.07
CA PRO A 56 -3.12 11.03 -1.06
C PRO A 56 -3.49 11.69 -2.40
N GLN A 57 -3.91 12.94 -2.35
CA GLN A 57 -4.20 13.77 -3.53
C GLN A 57 -2.95 14.51 -4.05
N THR A 58 -1.76 14.05 -3.66
CA THR A 58 -0.47 14.66 -3.98
C THR A 58 0.56 13.59 -4.34
N TYR A 59 1.53 13.94 -5.19
CA TYR A 59 2.65 13.06 -5.56
C TYR A 59 3.94 13.35 -4.78
N VAL A 60 3.88 14.22 -3.77
CA VAL A 60 5.04 14.58 -2.93
C VAL A 60 5.58 13.37 -2.16
N PHE A 61 4.70 12.43 -1.81
CA PHE A 61 5.03 11.28 -0.97
C PHE A 61 5.09 9.98 -1.77
N ASP A 62 5.96 9.07 -1.33
CA ASP A 62 5.97 7.69 -1.84
C ASP A 62 4.65 6.98 -1.51
N GLU A 63 3.90 6.67 -2.56
CA GLU A 63 2.53 6.18 -2.46
C GLU A 63 2.41 4.83 -1.77
N ASN A 64 3.39 3.96 -2.01
CA ASN A 64 3.38 2.63 -1.45
C ASN A 64 3.74 2.69 0.03
N ALA A 65 4.64 3.59 0.41
CA ALA A 65 4.95 3.78 1.82
C ALA A 65 3.75 4.38 2.59
N VAL A 66 3.03 5.33 2.00
CA VAL A 66 1.83 5.92 2.59
C VAL A 66 0.67 4.93 2.73
N ASP A 67 0.43 4.06 1.74
CA ASP A 67 -0.64 3.05 1.84
C ASP A 67 -0.44 2.09 3.03
N MET A 68 0.83 1.86 3.38
CA MET A 68 1.26 0.88 4.36
C MET A 68 1.13 1.32 5.81
N VAL A 69 0.72 2.58 6.08
CA VAL A 69 0.58 3.11 7.45
C VAL A 69 -0.86 3.14 7.96
N ALA A 70 -1.79 2.49 7.25
CA ALA A 70 -3.10 2.15 7.80
C ALA A 70 -2.94 1.20 9.02
N PRO A 71 -3.90 1.17 9.98
CA PRO A 71 -5.21 1.81 9.97
C PRO A 71 -5.18 3.32 10.24
N TRP A 72 -6.22 4.00 9.78
CA TRP A 72 -6.51 5.42 10.04
C TRP A 72 -7.73 5.54 10.95
N ASN A 73 -7.78 6.58 11.79
CA ASN A 73 -8.94 6.83 12.64
C ASN A 73 -9.87 7.85 11.96
N PHE A 74 -11.12 7.47 11.72
CA PHE A 74 -12.14 8.31 11.07
C PHE A 74 -13.35 8.62 11.97
N ASP A 75 -13.33 8.24 13.25
CA ASP A 75 -14.47 8.34 14.18
C ASP A 75 -15.09 9.74 14.22
N GLU A 76 -14.25 10.78 14.24
CA GLU A 76 -14.65 12.19 14.22
C GLU A 76 -13.59 12.99 13.45
N PHE A 77 -13.67 13.01 12.12
CA PHE A 77 -12.80 13.91 11.35
C PHE A 77 -13.33 15.34 11.44
N ALA A 78 -12.61 16.22 12.14
CA ALA A 78 -12.84 17.65 12.06
C ALA A 78 -12.29 18.18 10.73
N PRO A 79 -12.94 19.17 10.08
CA PRO A 79 -12.29 19.96 9.05
C PRO A 79 -10.95 20.48 9.57
N PHE A 80 -9.91 20.41 8.74
CA PHE A 80 -8.60 20.92 9.13
C PHE A 80 -8.67 22.41 9.47
N ASP A 81 -8.34 22.76 10.71
CA ASP A 81 -8.15 24.14 11.15
C ASP A 81 -6.64 24.41 11.32
N PRO A 82 -6.07 25.42 10.64
CA PRO A 82 -4.68 25.82 10.84
C PRO A 82 -4.32 26.15 12.30
N VAL A 83 -5.30 26.49 13.14
CA VAL A 83 -5.10 26.70 14.59
C VAL A 83 -4.63 25.42 15.29
N PHE A 84 -4.88 24.23 14.74
CA PHE A 84 -4.37 22.96 15.28
C PHE A 84 -2.89 22.70 14.95
N LEU A 85 -2.24 23.59 14.21
CA LEU A 85 -0.81 23.46 13.89
C LEU A 85 0.03 24.03 15.02
N GLU A 86 0.64 23.15 15.79
CA GLU A 86 1.72 23.49 16.71
C GLU A 86 3.06 22.97 16.17
N GLY A 87 4.09 23.83 16.19
CA GLY A 87 5.46 23.47 15.79
C GLY A 87 5.79 23.63 14.31
N ASP A 88 6.87 22.99 13.86
CA ASP A 88 7.34 23.00 12.47
C ASP A 88 6.58 21.96 11.63
N VAL A 89 5.41 22.37 11.12
CA VAL A 89 4.49 21.51 10.38
C VAL A 89 4.25 22.07 8.99
N HIS A 90 4.25 21.17 8.01
CA HIS A 90 4.04 21.50 6.61
C HIS A 90 2.64 21.07 6.16
N ILE A 91 1.98 21.88 5.35
CA ILE A 91 0.70 21.53 4.71
C ILE A 91 0.98 21.27 3.23
N THR A 92 0.49 20.15 2.71
CA THR A 92 0.49 19.92 1.25
C THR A 92 -0.88 20.22 0.65
N THR A 93 -0.89 20.58 -0.62
CA THR A 93 -2.12 20.82 -1.39
C THR A 93 -2.31 19.73 -2.46
N ARG A 94 -3.55 19.63 -2.96
CA ARG A 94 -3.89 18.79 -4.10
C ARG A 94 -3.05 19.16 -5.32
N SER A 95 -2.49 18.14 -5.98
CA SER A 95 -1.72 18.35 -7.20
C SER A 95 -2.65 18.48 -8.42
N ASN A 96 -2.59 19.60 -9.15
CA ASN A 96 -3.48 19.87 -10.29
C ASN A 96 -3.09 19.16 -11.60
N LEU A 97 -1.85 18.68 -11.74
CA LEU A 97 -1.33 17.99 -12.94
C LEU A 97 -1.23 16.46 -12.76
N PHE A 98 -2.02 15.91 -11.84
CA PHE A 98 -1.81 14.56 -11.34
C PHE A 98 -2.64 13.51 -12.11
N PRO A 99 -2.02 12.52 -12.77
CA PRO A 99 -2.73 11.38 -13.32
C PRO A 99 -3.12 10.42 -12.18
N VAL A 100 -4.08 10.83 -11.35
CA VAL A 100 -4.59 10.10 -10.17
C VAL A 100 -4.75 8.61 -10.47
N GLN A 101 -5.32 8.29 -11.64
CA GLN A 101 -5.55 6.91 -12.05
C GLN A 101 -4.27 6.07 -12.10
N LYS A 102 -3.20 6.56 -12.73
CA LYS A 102 -1.92 5.84 -12.86
C LYS A 102 -1.25 5.63 -11.50
N TYR A 103 -1.36 6.63 -10.63
CA TYR A 103 -0.85 6.55 -9.27
C TYR A 103 -1.56 5.46 -8.46
N LEU A 104 -2.89 5.48 -8.48
CA LEU A 104 -3.73 4.48 -7.84
C LEU A 104 -3.47 3.07 -8.39
N ASP A 105 -3.35 2.93 -9.70
CA ASP A 105 -3.08 1.64 -10.34
C ASP A 105 -1.73 1.07 -9.87
N ARG A 106 -0.70 1.91 -9.71
CA ARG A 106 0.61 1.52 -9.18
C ARG A 106 0.54 1.08 -7.72
N MET A 107 -0.13 1.87 -6.87
CA MET A 107 -0.36 1.50 -5.46
C MET A 107 -1.06 0.15 -5.36
N ILE A 108 -2.18 -0.01 -6.06
CA ILE A 108 -2.99 -1.23 -6.00
C ILE A 108 -2.18 -2.44 -6.49
N ASN A 109 -1.46 -2.29 -7.60
CA ASN A 109 -0.68 -3.38 -8.17
C ASN A 109 0.40 -3.86 -7.20
N GLU A 110 1.20 -2.95 -6.67
CA GLU A 110 2.30 -3.32 -5.79
C GLU A 110 1.78 -3.92 -4.47
N GLN A 111 0.77 -3.30 -3.87
CA GLN A 111 0.17 -3.76 -2.62
C GLN A 111 -0.45 -5.13 -2.75
N LEU A 112 -1.20 -5.35 -3.82
CA LEU A 112 -1.82 -6.64 -4.07
C LEU A 112 -0.77 -7.73 -4.29
N CYS A 113 0.29 -7.45 -5.05
CA CYS A 113 1.37 -8.42 -5.28
C CYS A 113 2.13 -8.76 -3.99
N ASN A 114 2.43 -7.75 -3.16
CA ASN A 114 3.10 -7.94 -1.87
C ASN A 114 2.24 -8.81 -0.94
N ARG A 115 0.95 -8.49 -0.80
CA ARG A 115 0.02 -9.26 0.04
C ARG A 115 -0.24 -10.67 -0.46
N LEU A 116 -0.29 -10.89 -1.76
CA LEU A 116 -0.39 -12.23 -2.33
C LEU A 116 0.87 -13.06 -2.02
N SER A 117 2.04 -12.42 -2.08
CA SER A 117 3.31 -13.05 -1.72
C SER A 117 3.35 -13.42 -0.23
N GLU A 118 2.92 -12.51 0.64
CA GLU A 118 2.86 -12.70 2.09
C GLU A 118 1.83 -13.76 2.51
N ASN A 119 0.60 -13.67 2.02
CA ASN A 119 -0.50 -14.54 2.46
C ASN A 119 -0.39 -15.97 1.93
N TYR A 120 0.18 -16.16 0.74
CA TYR A 120 0.19 -17.46 0.06
C TYR A 120 1.59 -18.00 -0.24
N GLY A 121 2.65 -17.28 0.16
CA GLY A 121 4.03 -17.68 -0.11
C GLY A 121 4.36 -17.71 -1.61
N LEU A 122 3.79 -16.78 -2.38
CA LEU A 122 4.01 -16.69 -3.82
C LEU A 122 5.30 -15.96 -4.14
N GLN A 123 5.87 -16.28 -5.30
CA GLN A 123 7.03 -15.64 -5.88
C GLN A 123 6.73 -15.22 -7.32
N ASN A 124 7.35 -14.14 -7.75
CA ASN A 124 7.19 -13.57 -9.10
C ASN A 124 5.71 -13.31 -9.44
N VAL A 125 4.93 -12.83 -8.46
CA VAL A 125 3.52 -12.50 -8.65
C VAL A 125 3.41 -11.41 -9.71
N LYS A 126 2.59 -11.64 -10.72
CA LYS A 126 2.23 -10.64 -11.73
C LYS A 126 0.73 -10.58 -11.88
N ILE A 127 0.19 -9.37 -11.99
CA ILE A 127 -1.20 -9.15 -12.36
C ILE A 127 -1.28 -9.19 -13.89
N GLU A 128 -1.96 -10.19 -14.43
CA GLU A 128 -2.13 -10.36 -15.88
C GLU A 128 -3.29 -9.51 -16.40
N LYS A 129 -4.40 -9.55 -15.67
CA LYS A 129 -5.62 -8.79 -15.97
C LYS A 129 -6.27 -8.40 -14.68
N TRP A 130 -6.88 -7.23 -14.64
CA TRP A 130 -7.59 -6.79 -13.45
C TRP A 130 -8.68 -5.79 -13.79
N ALA A 131 -9.62 -5.68 -12.87
CA ALA A 131 -10.64 -4.65 -12.84
C ALA A 131 -10.75 -4.14 -11.42
N ARG A 132 -11.01 -2.84 -11.29
CA ARG A 132 -11.29 -2.22 -10.00
C ARG A 132 -12.59 -1.42 -10.04
N ASN A 133 -13.27 -1.41 -8.89
CA ASN A 133 -14.35 -0.48 -8.62
C ASN A 133 -13.90 0.40 -7.45
N LEU A 134 -13.82 1.71 -7.69
CA LEU A 134 -13.47 2.71 -6.69
C LEU A 134 -14.69 3.58 -6.44
N ARG A 135 -15.22 3.55 -5.22
CA ARG A 135 -16.37 4.37 -4.80
C ARG A 135 -15.87 5.46 -3.88
N LYS A 136 -15.70 6.66 -4.42
CA LYS A 136 -15.30 7.83 -3.63
C LYS A 136 -16.38 8.16 -2.61
N HIS A 137 -15.97 8.39 -1.37
CA HIS A 137 -16.83 8.98 -0.35
C HIS A 137 -16.96 10.49 -0.58
N SER A 138 -17.95 11.14 0.02
CA SER A 138 -18.18 12.58 -0.16
C SER A 138 -17.11 13.47 0.49
N ALA A 139 -16.25 12.91 1.34
CA ALA A 139 -15.26 13.66 2.12
C ALA A 139 -13.85 13.55 1.52
N ASP A 140 -13.20 14.70 1.38
CA ASP A 140 -11.74 14.80 1.33
C ASP A 140 -11.27 15.15 2.75
N ILE A 141 -10.23 14.46 3.22
CA ILE A 141 -9.78 14.53 4.62
C ILE A 141 -8.30 14.90 4.68
N MET A 142 -7.91 15.67 5.69
CA MET A 142 -6.50 15.98 5.95
C MET A 142 -5.99 15.00 7.01
N LEU A 143 -4.98 14.21 6.66
CA LEU A 143 -4.40 13.24 7.58
C LEU A 143 -2.95 13.60 7.91
N PRO A 144 -2.54 13.48 9.19
CA PRO A 144 -1.18 13.76 9.62
C PRO A 144 -0.26 12.58 9.33
N ILE A 145 0.91 12.86 8.74
CA ILE A 145 2.02 11.92 8.60
C ILE A 145 3.32 12.57 9.05
N TYR A 146 4.25 11.77 9.56
CA TYR A 146 5.65 12.15 9.61
C TYR A 146 6.39 11.46 8.48
N TYR A 147 7.25 12.18 7.78
CA TYR A 147 7.84 11.71 6.52
C TYR A 147 9.33 12.03 6.44
N VAL A 148 10.11 11.06 5.94
CA VAL A 148 11.48 11.26 5.47
C VAL A 148 11.63 10.58 4.12
N ASP A 149 12.26 11.28 3.19
CA ASP A 149 12.70 10.76 1.91
C ASP A 149 14.15 11.18 1.68
N TYR A 150 15.02 10.19 1.53
CA TYR A 150 16.44 10.41 1.37
C TYR A 150 16.98 9.53 0.26
N THR A 151 17.68 10.17 -0.66
CA THR A 151 18.44 9.50 -1.73
C THR A 151 19.92 9.76 -1.52
N ASP A 152 20.70 8.68 -1.37
CA ASP A 152 22.14 8.71 -1.51
C ASP A 152 22.49 8.63 -3.00
N ASN A 153 22.73 9.80 -3.61
CA ASN A 153 23.09 9.91 -5.02
C ASN A 153 24.41 9.20 -5.36
N SER A 154 25.30 8.97 -4.38
CA SER A 154 26.57 8.30 -4.62
C SER A 154 26.42 6.78 -4.76
N ALA A 155 25.50 6.20 -3.99
CA ALA A 155 25.19 4.77 -4.02
C ALA A 155 24.01 4.43 -4.95
N GLY A 156 23.22 5.43 -5.35
CA GLY A 156 21.97 5.24 -6.09
C GLY A 156 20.91 4.54 -5.23
N GLU A 157 20.95 4.74 -3.91
CA GLU A 157 20.02 4.12 -2.96
C GLU A 157 19.07 5.17 -2.40
N ARG A 158 17.78 4.84 -2.27
CA ARG A 158 16.75 5.71 -1.68
C ARG A 158 16.07 4.98 -0.53
N PHE A 159 15.83 5.67 0.57
CA PHE A 159 14.93 5.19 1.60
C PHE A 159 13.84 6.21 1.91
N VAL A 160 12.67 5.70 2.22
CA VAL A 160 11.50 6.47 2.61
C VAL A 160 10.97 5.90 3.91
N ILE A 161 10.66 6.77 4.87
CA ILE A 161 9.96 6.41 6.10
C ILE A 161 8.70 7.25 6.21
N VAL A 162 7.59 6.59 6.50
CA VAL A 162 6.30 7.24 6.78
C VAL A 162 5.80 6.74 8.12
N VAL A 163 5.32 7.65 8.96
CA VAL A 163 4.64 7.33 10.22
C VAL A 163 3.27 7.99 10.22
N ASN A 164 2.24 7.21 10.50
CA ASN A 164 0.88 7.69 10.72
C ASN A 164 0.85 8.54 12.01
N GLY A 165 0.47 9.81 11.88
CA GLY A 165 0.43 10.74 13.02
C GLY A 165 -0.67 10.44 14.04
N GLN A 166 -1.71 9.69 13.66
CA GLN A 166 -2.80 9.29 14.57
C GLN A 166 -2.49 7.99 15.33
N THR A 167 -1.87 7.02 14.65
CA THR A 167 -1.76 5.65 15.17
C THR A 167 -0.33 5.19 15.47
N GLY A 168 0.67 5.95 15.01
CA GLY A 168 2.08 5.58 15.11
C GLY A 168 2.47 4.37 14.25
N ALA A 169 1.55 3.82 13.43
CA ALA A 169 1.88 2.82 12.42
C ALA A 169 2.94 3.40 11.48
N ALA A 170 3.97 2.63 11.15
CA ALA A 170 5.06 3.11 10.33
C ALA A 170 5.36 2.16 9.18
N SER A 171 5.83 2.71 8.08
CA SER A 171 6.38 1.96 6.96
C SER A 171 7.76 2.51 6.62
N ALA A 172 8.65 1.61 6.22
CA ALA A 172 9.95 1.97 5.68
C ALA A 172 10.15 1.26 4.35
N ARG A 173 10.51 2.00 3.32
CA ARG A 173 10.76 1.49 1.97
C ARG A 173 12.20 1.80 1.60
N PHE A 174 12.93 0.79 1.16
CA PHE A 174 14.32 0.89 0.72
C PHE A 174 14.39 0.46 -0.73
N VAL A 175 14.95 1.30 -1.58
CA VAL A 175 15.14 1.07 -3.01
C VAL A 175 16.64 1.15 -3.28
N ASN A 176 17.21 0.12 -3.89
CA ASN A 176 18.61 0.15 -4.29
C ASN A 176 18.79 0.62 -5.73
N SER A 177 20.04 0.74 -6.17
CA SER A 177 20.42 1.17 -7.52
C SER A 177 19.97 0.25 -8.67
N LYS A 178 19.40 -0.92 -8.35
CA LYS A 178 18.82 -1.86 -9.33
C LYS A 178 17.30 -1.93 -9.24
N ASP A 179 16.67 -0.91 -8.67
CA ASP A 179 15.23 -0.81 -8.40
C ASP A 179 14.67 -1.98 -7.56
N LYS A 180 15.53 -2.68 -6.81
CA LYS A 180 15.05 -3.69 -5.87
C LYS A 180 14.52 -3.00 -4.64
N VAL A 181 13.27 -3.30 -4.33
CA VAL A 181 12.53 -2.74 -3.21
C VAL A 181 12.53 -3.71 -2.05
N ARG A 182 12.76 -3.18 -0.84
CA ARG A 182 12.44 -3.85 0.42
C ARG A 182 11.55 -2.94 1.24
N SER A 183 10.42 -3.47 1.69
CA SER A 183 9.52 -2.76 2.60
C SER A 183 9.54 -3.41 3.98
N LEU A 184 9.41 -2.59 5.02
CA LEU A 184 9.18 -2.98 6.40
C LEU A 184 7.94 -2.24 6.89
N GLN A 185 7.18 -2.89 7.76
CA GLN A 185 6.03 -2.29 8.41
C GLN A 185 6.13 -2.48 9.92
N LEU A 186 5.74 -1.44 10.64
CA LEU A 186 5.45 -1.46 12.05
C LEU A 186 3.95 -1.20 12.19
N PRO A 187 3.16 -2.15 12.74
CA PRO A 187 1.73 -1.95 12.91
C PRO A 187 1.44 -0.82 13.92
N ALA A 188 0.21 -0.32 13.89
CA ALA A 188 -0.29 0.62 14.89
C ALA A 188 -0.10 0.09 16.32
N SER A 189 0.05 1.01 17.27
CA SER A 189 0.22 0.66 18.69
C SER A 189 -0.98 -0.16 19.20
N SER A 190 -0.69 -1.28 19.87
CA SER A 190 -1.72 -2.13 20.49
C SER A 190 -2.46 -1.46 21.65
N LYS A 191 -1.98 -0.30 22.12
CA LYS A 191 -2.59 0.49 23.19
C LYS A 191 -3.67 1.46 22.70
N LEU A 192 -3.85 1.60 21.39
CA LEU A 192 -4.86 2.50 20.85
C LEU A 192 -6.27 1.99 21.17
N PRO A 193 -7.24 2.90 21.36
CA PRO A 193 -8.63 2.51 21.43
C PRO A 193 -9.06 1.86 20.10
N ARG A 194 -10.13 1.06 20.15
CA ARG A 194 -10.78 0.61 18.92
C ARG A 194 -11.45 1.82 18.28
N PHE A 195 -11.14 2.07 17.02
CA PHE A 195 -11.84 3.05 16.22
C PHE A 195 -13.19 2.48 15.79
N ALA A 196 -14.24 3.28 15.90
CA ALA A 196 -15.56 2.96 15.36
C ALA A 196 -15.52 2.90 13.82
N GLU A 197 -14.74 3.78 13.19
CA GLU A 197 -14.55 3.89 11.76
C GLU A 197 -13.06 3.94 11.40
N THR A 198 -12.63 2.96 10.59
CA THR A 198 -11.22 2.81 10.19
C THR A 198 -11.10 2.14 8.82
N THR A 199 -9.91 2.19 8.21
CA THR A 199 -9.61 1.42 7.01
C THR A 199 -9.66 -0.07 7.32
N LEU A 200 -10.56 -0.79 6.64
CA LEU A 200 -10.68 -2.24 6.74
C LEU A 200 -10.21 -2.87 5.44
N ARG A 201 -9.27 -3.80 5.52
CA ARG A 201 -8.70 -4.45 4.34
C ARG A 201 -8.77 -5.95 4.46
N THR A 202 -9.51 -6.60 3.56
CA THR A 202 -9.55 -8.06 3.52
C THR A 202 -8.19 -8.60 3.03
N PRO A 203 -7.78 -9.80 3.45
CA PRO A 203 -6.75 -10.51 2.70
C PRO A 203 -7.21 -10.71 1.24
N PRO A 204 -6.31 -10.71 0.24
CA PRO A 204 -6.68 -11.14 -1.10
C PRO A 204 -7.19 -12.58 -1.04
N MET A 205 -8.41 -12.82 -1.47
CA MET A 205 -9.05 -14.14 -1.47
C MET A 205 -8.90 -14.78 -2.84
N ILE A 206 -8.54 -16.06 -2.88
CA ILE A 206 -8.55 -16.82 -4.13
C ILE A 206 -9.99 -17.20 -4.44
N VAL A 207 -10.42 -16.85 -5.64
CA VAL A 207 -11.82 -17.01 -6.08
C VAL A 207 -11.89 -17.81 -7.37
N ARG A 208 -13.07 -18.36 -7.64
CA ARG A 208 -13.40 -19.00 -8.91
C ARG A 208 -14.78 -18.59 -9.37
N TYR A 209 -14.90 -18.33 -10.66
CA TYR A 209 -16.19 -18.11 -11.31
C TYR A 209 -17.09 -19.34 -11.21
N VAL A 210 -18.34 -19.13 -10.81
CA VAL A 210 -19.39 -20.17 -10.76
C VAL A 210 -20.43 -19.88 -11.85
N LYS A 211 -21.13 -20.91 -12.35
CA LYS A 211 -21.98 -20.85 -13.57
C LYS A 211 -22.94 -19.65 -13.69
N PRO A 212 -23.54 -19.06 -12.64
CA PRO A 212 -24.23 -17.78 -12.79
C PRO A 212 -23.22 -16.66 -13.08
N LYS A 213 -23.44 -15.87 -14.15
CA LYS A 213 -22.51 -14.85 -14.71
C LYS A 213 -21.89 -13.82 -13.76
N PHE A 214 -22.32 -13.75 -12.51
CA PHE A 214 -21.88 -12.77 -11.52
C PHE A 214 -21.36 -13.40 -10.22
N LEU A 215 -21.47 -14.71 -10.04
CA LEU A 215 -21.17 -15.36 -8.77
C LEU A 215 -19.75 -15.92 -8.76
N HIS A 216 -19.00 -15.53 -7.73
CA HIS A 216 -17.68 -16.07 -7.43
C HIS A 216 -17.76 -16.74 -6.07
N GLU A 217 -17.14 -17.90 -5.96
CA GLU A 217 -16.93 -18.57 -4.68
C GLU A 217 -15.47 -18.38 -4.25
N VAL A 218 -15.27 -18.19 -2.95
CA VAL A 218 -13.95 -18.25 -2.33
C VAL A 218 -13.55 -19.71 -2.24
N ILE A 219 -12.34 -20.05 -2.70
CA ILE A 219 -11.84 -21.42 -2.68
C ILE A 219 -10.51 -21.52 -1.93
N PRO A 220 -10.21 -22.69 -1.36
CA PRO A 220 -8.90 -22.97 -0.79
C PRO A 220 -7.78 -22.75 -1.82
N ALA A 221 -6.64 -22.27 -1.36
CA ALA A 221 -5.51 -21.92 -2.22
C ALA A 221 -5.06 -23.10 -3.10
N GLU A 222 -5.05 -24.31 -2.56
CA GLU A 222 -4.64 -25.54 -3.23
C GLU A 222 -5.51 -25.86 -4.45
N LYS A 223 -6.77 -25.40 -4.44
CA LYS A 223 -7.75 -25.65 -5.51
C LYS A 223 -7.80 -24.53 -6.55
N GLY A 224 -7.23 -23.36 -6.26
CA GLY A 224 -7.36 -22.18 -7.10
C GLY A 224 -6.21 -21.94 -8.06
N PHE A 225 -5.01 -22.45 -7.77
CA PHE A 225 -3.89 -22.36 -8.70
C PHE A 225 -4.00 -23.40 -9.81
N LYS A 226 -4.09 -22.92 -11.05
CA LYS A 226 -3.99 -23.76 -12.25
C LYS A 226 -2.54 -23.73 -12.72
N LYS A 227 -1.92 -24.89 -12.91
CA LYS A 227 -0.57 -24.96 -13.49
C LYS A 227 -0.59 -24.27 -14.86
N SER A 228 0.36 -23.37 -15.09
CA SER A 228 0.49 -22.72 -16.40
C SER A 228 0.86 -23.79 -17.46
N ILE A 229 0.45 -23.59 -18.72
CA ILE A 229 0.76 -24.52 -19.82
C ILE A 229 2.26 -24.78 -19.92
N PHE A 230 3.09 -23.75 -19.70
CA PHE A 230 4.55 -23.88 -19.67
C PHE A 230 5.08 -24.70 -18.47
N GLN A 231 4.36 -24.73 -17.35
CA GLN A 231 4.70 -25.59 -16.21
C GLN A 231 4.28 -27.04 -16.44
N MET A 232 3.22 -27.28 -17.21
CA MET A 232 2.80 -28.63 -17.60
C MET A 232 3.77 -29.28 -18.60
N LEU A 233 4.34 -28.49 -19.50
CA LEU A 233 5.32 -28.95 -20.50
C LEU A 233 6.71 -29.29 -19.93
N LYS A 234 7.03 -28.88 -18.69
CA LYS A 234 8.29 -29.27 -18.02
C LYS A 234 8.27 -30.68 -17.41
N PHE A 235 7.13 -31.36 -17.44
CA PHE A 235 6.94 -32.72 -16.91
C PHE A 235 6.72 -33.76 -18.01
N TRP A 236 7.06 -33.41 -19.27
CA TRP A 236 7.08 -34.31 -20.42
C TRP A 236 8.48 -34.32 -21.03
#